data_AF-A0A0F9UFX1-F1
#
_entry.id   AF-A0A0F9UFX1-F1
#
_cell.length_a   1.000
_cell.length_b   1.000
_cell.length_c   1.000
_cell.angle_alpha   90.00
_cell.angle_beta   90.00
_cell.angle_gamma   90.00
#
_symmetry.space_group_name_H-M   'P 1'
#
loop_
_entity.id
_entity.type
_entity.pdbx_description
1 polymer ?
#
loop_
_entity_poly.entity_id
_entity_poly.type
_entity_poly.pdbx_seq_one_letter_code
_entity_poly.pdbx_strand_id
1 'polypeptide(L)'
;MSTSLRFAIRWLSYPLVFGSCTAFMIWALYAGVPYWPTTPIVAAAGLLLIAGLERIQPFRRAWLEDHQDTLTDLLHMLVNLSVIQFTAEFLAKLGDAVPASVRLFPIESPLWLQLLLVAAVLDSSLYMMHRISHRVH
;
A
#
# COMPACT_ATOMS: atom_id res chain seq x y z
N MET A 1 11.69 -15.56 -23.53
CA MET A 1 10.31 -15.23 -23.09
C MET A 1 9.43 -14.94 -24.30
N SER A 2 8.19 -15.43 -24.35
CA SER A 2 7.27 -15.17 -25.48
C SER A 2 6.71 -13.75 -25.43
N THR A 3 6.21 -13.22 -26.56
CA THR A 3 5.60 -11.88 -26.63
C THR A 3 4.37 -11.77 -25.73
N SER A 4 3.54 -12.82 -25.68
CA SER A 4 2.36 -12.87 -24.81
C SER A 4 2.74 -12.83 -23.32
N LEU A 5 3.79 -13.53 -22.91
CA LEU A 5 4.26 -13.51 -21.52
C LEU A 5 4.85 -12.15 -21.15
N ARG A 6 5.59 -11.49 -22.07
CA ARG A 6 6.06 -10.12 -21.85
C ARG A 6 4.92 -9.13 -21.66
N PHE A 7 3.88 -9.24 -22.49
CA PHE A 7 2.68 -8.43 -22.42
C PHE A 7 1.95 -8.64 -21.09
N ALA A 8 1.75 -9.90 -20.70
CA ALA A 8 1.12 -10.25 -19.43
C ALA A 8 1.87 -9.65 -18.24
N ILE A 9 3.20 -9.83 -18.16
CA ILE A 9 4.00 -9.26 -17.07
C ILE A 9 3.93 -7.72 -17.09
N ARG A 10 3.94 -7.08 -18.27
CA ARG A 10 3.90 -5.61 -18.36
C ARG A 10 2.58 -5.02 -17.84
N TRP A 11 1.45 -5.63 -18.18
CA TRP A 11 0.13 -5.02 -17.99
C TRP A 11 -0.68 -5.64 -16.85
N LEU A 12 -0.43 -6.91 -16.52
CA LEU A 12 -1.19 -7.63 -15.50
C LEU A 12 -0.49 -7.66 -14.15
N SER A 13 0.83 -7.46 -14.06
CA SER A 13 1.54 -7.51 -12.77
C SER A 13 0.95 -6.56 -11.74
N TYR A 14 0.80 -5.27 -12.08
CA TYR A 14 0.25 -4.29 -11.14
C TYR A 14 -1.19 -4.63 -10.69
N PRO A 15 -2.18 -4.79 -11.60
CA PRO A 15 -3.55 -5.09 -11.17
C PRO A 15 -3.68 -6.44 -10.47
N LEU A 16 -2.86 -7.45 -10.81
CA LEU A 16 -2.90 -8.75 -10.13
C LEU A 16 -2.26 -8.70 -8.75
N VAL A 17 -1.07 -8.10 -8.58
CA VAL A 17 -0.43 -8.00 -7.26
C VAL A 17 -1.27 -7.12 -6.35
N PHE A 18 -1.61 -5.90 -6.80
CA PHE A 18 -2.43 -4.99 -6.01
C PHE A 18 -3.81 -5.59 -5.73
N GLY A 19 -4.51 -6.05 -6.76
CA GLY A 19 -5.85 -6.61 -6.63
C GLY A 19 -5.90 -7.86 -5.75
N SER A 20 -4.90 -8.75 -5.81
CA SER A 20 -4.84 -9.93 -4.94
C SER A 20 -4.54 -9.55 -3.48
N CYS A 21 -3.63 -8.62 -3.23
CA CYS A 21 -3.41 -8.08 -1.89
C CYS A 21 -4.68 -7.43 -1.34
N THR A 22 -5.36 -6.59 -2.11
CA THR A 22 -6.62 -5.95 -1.71
C THR A 22 -7.72 -6.98 -1.43
N ALA A 23 -7.93 -7.94 -2.34
CA ALA A 23 -8.93 -8.99 -2.17
C ALA A 23 -8.64 -9.83 -0.92
N PHE A 24 -7.37 -10.18 -0.68
CA PHE A 24 -6.95 -10.88 0.52
C PHE A 24 -7.23 -10.06 1.78
N MET A 25 -6.91 -8.76 1.79
CA MET A 25 -7.15 -7.91 2.96
C MET A 25 -8.65 -7.72 3.26
N ILE A 26 -9.49 -7.63 2.22
CA ILE A 26 -10.95 -7.59 2.38
C ILE A 26 -11.44 -8.92 2.97
N TRP A 27 -10.99 -10.05 2.44
CA TRP A 27 -11.32 -11.35 2.98
C TRP A 27 -10.86 -11.50 4.44
N ALA A 28 -9.62 -11.10 4.74
CA ALA A 28 -9.03 -11.17 6.07
C ALA A 28 -9.85 -10.37 7.09
N LEU A 29 -10.32 -9.17 6.71
CA LEU A 29 -11.21 -8.35 7.52
C LEU A 29 -12.51 -9.11 7.87
N TYR A 30 -13.18 -9.69 6.88
CA TYR A 30 -14.44 -10.42 7.11
C TYR A 30 -14.23 -11.76 7.84
N ALA A 31 -13.06 -12.37 7.69
CA ALA A 31 -12.68 -13.58 8.42
C ALA A 31 -12.23 -13.29 9.86
N GLY A 32 -12.21 -12.03 10.30
CA GLY A 32 -11.76 -11.64 11.64
C GLY A 32 -10.25 -11.86 11.87
N VAL A 33 -9.47 -11.92 10.79
CA VAL A 33 -8.02 -12.06 10.87
C VAL A 33 -7.45 -10.75 11.41
N PRO A 34 -6.61 -10.78 12.46
CA PRO A 34 -6.04 -9.57 13.04
C PRO A 34 -5.24 -8.76 12.01
N TYR A 35 -5.36 -7.44 12.05
CA TYR A 35 -4.56 -6.53 11.20
C TYR A 35 -3.06 -6.75 11.39
N TRP A 36 -2.62 -6.86 12.64
CA TRP A 36 -1.23 -7.17 12.98
C TRP A 36 -1.07 -8.67 13.32
N PRO A 37 -0.07 -9.38 12.74
CA PRO A 37 0.95 -8.92 11.78
C PRO A 37 0.55 -9.13 10.30
N THR A 38 -0.72 -9.39 10.02
CA THR A 38 -1.19 -9.79 8.67
C THR A 38 -0.86 -8.75 7.60
N THR A 39 -1.19 -7.48 7.81
CA THR A 39 -0.98 -6.41 6.82
C THR A 39 0.49 -6.23 6.42
N PRO A 40 1.48 -6.10 7.35
CA PRO A 40 2.88 -5.99 6.95
C PRO A 40 3.40 -7.24 6.23
N ILE A 41 2.91 -8.44 6.58
CA ILE A 41 3.28 -9.68 5.88
C ILE A 41 2.77 -9.66 4.43
N VAL A 42 1.52 -9.25 4.22
CA VAL A 42 0.93 -9.13 2.87
C VAL A 42 1.66 -8.07 2.04
N ALA A 43 2.00 -6.92 2.65
CA ALA A 43 2.78 -5.88 2.00
C ALA A 43 4.16 -6.38 1.59
N ALA A 44 4.88 -7.06 2.50
CA ALA A 44 6.19 -7.66 2.22
C ALA A 44 6.12 -8.70 1.10
N ALA A 45 5.09 -9.56 1.10
CA ALA A 45 4.88 -10.54 0.04
C ALA A 45 4.64 -9.88 -1.33
N GLY A 46 3.84 -8.81 -1.37
CA GLY A 46 3.62 -8.02 -2.59
C GLY A 46 4.90 -7.36 -3.10
N LEU A 47 5.69 -6.76 -2.21
CA LEU A 47 6.99 -6.17 -2.56
C LEU A 47 7.96 -7.22 -3.13
N LEU A 48 8.09 -8.37 -2.48
CA LEU A 48 8.95 -9.46 -2.95
C LEU A 48 8.51 -10.00 -4.31
N LEU A 49 7.20 -10.10 -4.54
CA LEU A 49 6.66 -10.53 -5.82
C LEU A 49 6.99 -9.53 -6.93
N ILE A 50 6.82 -8.22 -6.68
CA ILE A 50 7.19 -7.18 -7.64
C ILE A 50 8.70 -7.16 -7.90
N ALA A 51 9.52 -7.22 -6.85
CA ALA A 51 10.98 -7.30 -6.99
C ALA A 51 11.40 -8.52 -7.83
N GLY A 52 10.75 -9.68 -7.62
CA GLY A 52 10.96 -10.87 -8.45
C GLY A 52 10.57 -10.67 -9.90
N LEU A 53 9.41 -10.06 -10.17
CA LEU A 53 8.95 -9.72 -11.52
C LEU A 53 9.89 -8.74 -12.23
N GLU A 54 10.46 -7.80 -11.48
CA GLU A 54 11.43 -6.83 -11.99
C GLU A 54 12.76 -7.50 -12.41
N ARG A 55 13.20 -8.54 -11.69
CA ARG A 55 14.34 -9.37 -12.13
C ARG A 55 14.06 -10.13 -13.43
N ILE A 56 12.80 -10.51 -13.68
CA ILE A 56 12.39 -11.25 -14.90
C ILE A 56 12.22 -10.30 -16.10
N GLN A 57 11.53 -9.18 -15.89
CA GLN A 57 11.26 -8.17 -16.91
C GLN A 57 11.35 -6.77 -16.30
N PRO A 58 12.56 -6.19 -16.24
CA PRO A 58 12.73 -4.87 -15.67
C PRO A 58 12.04 -3.81 -16.54
N PHE A 59 11.47 -2.79 -15.92
CA PHE A 59 10.92 -1.64 -16.63
C PHE A 59 12.03 -0.88 -17.36
N ARG A 60 13.18 -0.69 -16.68
CA ARG A 60 14.45 -0.19 -17.23
C ARG A 60 15.58 -1.10 -16.82
N ARG A 61 16.43 -1.51 -17.77
CA ARG A 61 17.55 -2.44 -17.49
C ARG A 61 18.56 -1.91 -16.49
N ALA A 62 18.81 -0.60 -16.51
CA ALA A 62 19.73 0.05 -15.57
C ALA A 62 19.32 -0.11 -14.09
N TRP A 63 18.05 -0.41 -13.79
CA TRP A 63 17.59 -0.67 -12.42
C TRP A 63 18.10 -1.99 -11.84
N LEU A 64 18.64 -2.89 -12.67
CA LEU A 64 19.28 -4.13 -12.21
C LEU A 64 20.73 -3.91 -11.77
N GLU A 65 21.31 -2.75 -12.10
CA GLU A 65 22.67 -2.38 -11.70
C GLU A 65 22.60 -1.74 -10.31
N ASP A 66 23.40 -2.25 -9.37
CA ASP A 66 23.54 -1.66 -8.04
C ASP A 66 24.37 -0.38 -8.14
N HIS A 67 23.87 0.71 -7.58
CA HIS A 67 24.54 2.00 -7.58
C HIS A 67 25.20 2.30 -6.22
N GLN A 68 25.51 1.23 -5.46
CA GLN A 68 26.04 1.29 -4.09
C GLN A 68 25.05 1.92 -3.09
N ASP A 69 23.76 1.85 -3.42
CA ASP A 69 22.63 2.40 -2.67
C ASP A 69 21.73 1.31 -2.08
N THR A 70 21.98 0.03 -2.38
CA THR A 70 21.17 -1.11 -1.88
C THR A 70 20.90 -1.06 -0.37
N LEU A 71 21.91 -0.79 0.47
CA LEU A 71 21.70 -0.71 1.92
C LEU A 71 20.82 0.48 2.31
N THR A 72 21.07 1.64 1.70
CA THR A 72 20.31 2.87 1.91
C THR A 72 18.84 2.64 1.55
N ASP A 73 18.57 2.02 0.40
CA ASP A 73 17.23 1.72 -0.07
C ASP A 73 16.50 0.73 0.85
N LEU A 74 17.19 -0.32 1.30
CA LEU A 74 16.63 -1.28 2.26
C LEU A 74 16.26 -0.62 3.58
N LEU A 75 17.12 0.25 4.11
CA LEU A 75 16.84 0.99 5.34
C LEU A 75 15.70 1.97 5.14
N HIS A 76 15.67 2.73 4.04
CA HIS A 76 14.57 3.63 3.72
C HIS A 76 13.24 2.88 3.59
N MET A 77 13.23 1.74 2.89
CA MET A 77 12.06 0.88 2.77
C MET A 77 11.59 0.39 4.14
N LEU A 78 12.49 -0.15 4.96
CA LEU A 78 12.16 -0.70 6.27
C LEU A 78 11.62 0.38 7.21
N VAL A 79 12.27 1.54 7.27
CA VAL A 79 11.84 2.66 8.11
C VAL A 79 10.49 3.19 7.64
N ASN A 80 10.30 3.46 6.34
CA ASN A 80 9.03 3.96 5.82
C ASN A 80 7.89 2.97 6.04
N LEU A 81 8.11 1.69 5.75
CA LEU A 81 7.10 0.67 5.99
C LEU A 81 6.77 0.57 7.48
N SER A 82 7.78 0.58 8.35
CA SER A 82 7.56 0.55 9.80
C SER A 82 6.75 1.74 10.27
N VAL A 83 7.10 2.97 9.85
CA VAL A 83 6.37 4.19 10.19
C VAL A 83 4.91 4.09 9.75
N ILE A 84 4.65 3.72 8.49
CA ILE A 84 3.29 3.57 7.97
C ILE A 84 2.51 2.53 8.79
N GLN A 85 3.08 1.35 9.03
CA GLN A 85 2.38 0.25 9.68
C GLN A 85 2.12 0.52 11.17
N PHE A 86 3.11 1.07 11.89
CA PHE A 86 2.96 1.43 13.31
C PHE A 86 2.03 2.62 13.50
N THR A 87 2.11 3.65 12.65
CA THR A 87 1.18 4.78 12.71
C THR A 87 -0.26 4.30 12.45
N ALA A 88 -0.47 3.44 11.46
CA ALA A 88 -1.79 2.88 11.19
C ALA A 88 -2.35 2.07 12.38
N GLU A 89 -1.55 1.17 12.95
CA GLU A 89 -1.94 0.38 14.13
C GLU A 89 -2.24 1.27 15.35
N PHE A 90 -1.39 2.28 15.60
CA PHE A 90 -1.58 3.21 16.70
C PHE A 90 -2.85 4.05 16.54
N LEU A 91 -3.10 4.57 15.34
CA LEU A 91 -4.31 5.33 15.04
C LEU A 91 -5.56 4.46 15.11
N ALA A 92 -5.50 3.20 14.69
CA ALA A 92 -6.61 2.27 14.84
C ALA A 92 -7.01 2.08 16.31
N LYS A 93 -6.03 1.80 17.19
CA LYS A 93 -6.26 1.69 18.64
C LYS A 93 -6.75 2.98 19.27
N LEU A 94 -6.25 4.13 18.83
CA LEU A 94 -6.75 5.42 19.27
C LEU A 94 -8.20 5.62 18.85
N GLY A 95 -8.56 5.19 17.64
CA GLY A 95 -9.92 5.19 17.10
C GLY A 95 -10.89 4.34 17.91
N ASP A 96 -10.45 3.19 18.42
CA ASP A 96 -11.26 2.33 19.31
C ASP A 96 -11.62 3.02 20.62
N ALA A 97 -10.75 3.92 21.11
CA ALA A 97 -10.99 4.72 22.31
C ALA A 97 -11.93 5.92 22.07
N VAL A 98 -12.24 6.27 20.80
CA VAL A 98 -13.14 7.38 20.47
C VAL A 98 -14.59 7.01 20.80
N PRO A 99 -15.28 7.76 21.68
CA PRO A 99 -16.67 7.50 22.02
C PRO A 99 -17.59 7.54 20.80
N ALA A 100 -18.60 6.66 20.79
CA ALA A 100 -19.56 6.59 19.69
C ALA A 100 -20.30 7.92 19.43
N SER A 101 -20.52 8.72 20.48
CA SER A 101 -21.20 10.03 20.39
C SER A 101 -20.44 11.10 19.59
N VAL A 102 -19.12 10.93 19.41
CA VAL A 102 -18.26 11.89 18.68
C VAL A 102 -17.61 11.27 17.44
N ARG A 103 -17.98 10.03 17.09
CA ARG A 103 -17.45 9.33 15.92
C ARG A 103 -18.05 9.92 14.65
N LEU A 104 -17.22 10.57 13.85
CA LEU A 104 -17.64 11.21 12.59
C LEU A 104 -17.62 10.27 11.38
N PHE A 105 -16.79 9.22 11.42
CA PHE A 105 -16.63 8.31 10.29
C PHE A 105 -17.77 7.29 10.23
N PRO A 106 -18.40 7.06 9.06
CA PRO A 106 -19.62 6.24 8.95
C PRO A 106 -19.32 4.73 8.92
N ILE A 107 -18.93 4.17 10.07
CA ILE A 107 -18.54 2.75 10.20
C ILE A 107 -19.68 1.75 9.94
N GLU A 108 -20.93 2.18 10.06
CA GLU A 108 -22.13 1.36 9.80
C GLU A 108 -22.49 1.30 8.31
N SER A 109 -21.83 2.12 7.47
CA SER A 109 -22.08 2.13 6.03
C SER A 109 -21.45 0.93 5.34
N PRO A 110 -21.91 0.53 4.13
CA PRO A 110 -21.28 -0.54 3.38
C PRO A 110 -19.78 -0.28 3.15
N LEU A 111 -18.96 -1.34 3.22
CA LEU A 111 -17.49 -1.24 3.10
C LEU A 111 -17.04 -0.46 1.87
N TRP A 112 -17.68 -0.65 0.71
CA TRP A 112 -17.32 0.06 -0.52
C TRP A 112 -17.46 1.58 -0.37
N LEU A 113 -18.44 2.07 0.39
CA LEU A 113 -18.63 3.50 0.63
C LEU A 113 -17.55 4.02 1.57
N GLN A 114 -17.20 3.25 2.62
CA GLN A 114 -16.09 3.59 3.51
C GLN A 114 -14.77 3.69 2.73
N LEU A 115 -14.49 2.74 1.84
CA LEU A 115 -13.30 2.75 0.99
C LEU A 115 -13.26 3.97 0.05
N LEU A 116 -14.38 4.36 -0.55
CA LEU A 116 -14.46 5.55 -1.38
C LEU A 116 -14.21 6.84 -0.57
N LEU A 117 -14.76 6.93 0.64
CA LEU A 117 -14.54 8.08 1.52
C LEU A 117 -13.06 8.18 1.94
N VAL A 118 -12.45 7.07 2.34
CA VAL A 118 -11.02 7.01 2.67
C VAL A 118 -10.18 7.42 1.47
N ALA A 119 -10.47 6.88 0.27
CA ALA A 119 -9.76 7.23 -0.95
C ALA A 119 -9.89 8.72 -1.27
N ALA A 120 -11.09 9.29 -1.17
CA ALA A 120 -11.32 10.71 -1.42
C ALA A 120 -10.55 11.61 -0.44
N VAL A 121 -10.53 11.26 0.85
CA VAL A 121 -9.78 12.01 1.87
C VAL A 121 -8.29 11.91 1.63
N LEU A 122 -7.76 10.71 1.37
CA LEU A 122 -6.34 10.49 1.09
C LEU A 122 -5.91 11.26 -0.16
N ASP A 123 -6.62 11.11 -1.27
CA ASP A 123 -6.29 11.75 -2.54
C ASP A 123 -6.35 13.28 -2.44
N SER A 124 -7.39 13.82 -1.80
CA SER A 124 -7.50 15.26 -1.54
C SER A 124 -6.37 15.79 -0.68
N SER A 125 -5.96 15.03 0.35
CA SER A 125 -4.87 15.41 1.26
C SER A 125 -3.53 15.42 0.53
N LEU A 126 -3.25 14.40 -0.27
CA LEU A 126 -2.05 14.31 -1.10
C LEU A 126 -2.00 15.43 -2.14
N TYR A 127 -3.10 15.67 -2.85
CA TYR A 127 -3.21 16.75 -3.83
C TYR A 127 -2.96 18.11 -3.18
N MET A 128 -3.58 18.38 -2.03
CA MET A 128 -3.43 19.66 -1.34
C MET A 128 -2.01 19.86 -0.83
N MET A 129 -1.40 18.85 -0.22
CA MET A 129 0.00 18.90 0.21
C MET A 129 0.93 19.15 -0.98
N HIS A 130 0.75 18.40 -2.07
CA HIS A 130 1.52 18.58 -3.30
C HIS A 130 1.40 20.01 -3.85
N ARG A 131 0.17 20.53 -3.93
CA ARG A 131 -0.10 21.90 -4.40
C ARG A 131 0.55 22.96 -3.48
N ILE A 132 0.45 22.81 -2.16
CA ILE A 132 1.05 23.75 -1.20
C ILE A 132 2.58 23.73 -1.32
N SER A 133 3.19 22.55 -1.43
CA SER A 133 4.64 22.41 -1.58
C SER A 133 5.19 23.13 -2.81
N HIS A 134 4.39 23.27 -3.88
CA HIS A 134 4.77 24.02 -5.08
C HIS A 134 4.41 25.50 -5.05
N ARG A 135 3.55 25.91 -4.10
CA ARG A 135 3.20 27.34 -3.90
C ARG A 135 4.16 28.06 -2.98
N VAL A 136 4.80 27.33 -2.06
CA VAL A 136 5.85 27.85 -1.19
C VAL A 136 7.18 27.74 -1.94
N HIS A 137 7.36 28.62 -2.92
CA HIS A 137 8.63 28.91 -3.57
C HIS A 137 8.91 30.41 -3.45
#